data_AF-A0A804JWA2-F1
#
_entry.id   AF-A0A804JWA2-F1
#
_cell.length_a   1.000
_cell.length_b   1.000
_cell.length_c   1.000
_cell.angle_alpha   90.00
_cell.angle_beta   90.00
_cell.angle_gamma   90.00
#
_symmetry.space_group_name_H-M   'P 1'
#
loop_
_entity.id
_entity.type
_entity.pdbx_description
1 polymer ?
#
loop_
_entity_poly.entity_id
_entity_poly.type
_entity_poly.pdbx_seq_one_letter_code
_entity_poly.pdbx_strand_id
1 'polypeptide(L)' 'MLGSEDFLHRFHHALLEIDVEEGALVCPETGRGFPVNKGIPNMLLHEDEV' A
#
# COMPACT_ATOMS: atom_id res chain seq x y z
N MET A 1 -23.96 6.09 9.27
CA MET A 1 -23.07 6.42 8.13
C MET A 1 -22.34 5.20 7.57
N LEU A 2 -21.82 4.27 8.38
CA LEU A 2 -21.14 3.05 7.87
C LEU A 2 -22.04 1.96 7.27
N GLY A 3 -23.38 2.07 7.37
CA GLY A 3 -24.33 1.07 6.87
C GLY A 3 -25.02 1.41 5.56
N SER A 4 -24.57 2.45 4.85
CA SER A 4 -25.10 2.77 3.51
C SER A 4 -24.43 1.85 2.49
N GLU A 5 -25.23 1.10 1.74
CA GLU A 5 -24.75 0.15 0.72
C GLU A 5 -23.89 0.83 -0.36
N ASP A 6 -24.28 2.03 -0.80
CA ASP A 6 -23.49 2.86 -1.74
C ASP A 6 -22.10 3.19 -1.18
N PHE A 7 -22.04 3.61 0.09
CA PHE A 7 -20.76 3.87 0.74
C PHE A 7 -19.92 2.60 0.82
N LEU A 8 -20.52 1.47 1.22
CA LEU A 8 -19.82 0.19 1.34
C LEU A 8 -19.26 -0.31 0.01
N HIS A 9 -20.00 -0.16 -1.10
CA HIS A 9 -19.50 -0.51 -2.44
C HIS A 9 -18.30 0.34 -2.85
N ARG A 10 -18.39 1.66 -2.66
CA ARG A 10 -17.28 2.56 -3.01
C ARG A 10 -16.05 2.32 -2.13
N PHE A 11 -16.26 1.99 -0.86
CA PHE A 11 -15.20 1.69 0.09
C PHE A 11 -14.53 0.34 -0.21
N HIS A 12 -15.32 -0.69 -0.55
CA HIS A 12 -14.82 -1.97 -1.04
C HIS A 12 -13.94 -1.79 -2.28
N HIS A 13 -14.43 -1.05 -3.27
CA HIS A 13 -13.66 -0.74 -4.48
C HIS A 13 -12.32 -0.09 -4.14
N ALA A 14 -12.34 0.98 -3.34
CA ALA A 14 -11.15 1.74 -3.00
C ALA A 14 -10.08 0.94 -2.24
N LEU A 15 -10.49 -0.01 -1.39
CA LEU A 15 -9.56 -0.77 -0.54
C LEU A 15 -9.13 -2.12 -1.11
N LEU A 16 -9.98 -2.77 -1.91
CA LEU A 16 -9.83 -4.18 -2.27
C LEU A 16 -9.78 -4.43 -3.77
N GLU A 17 -10.12 -3.45 -4.60
CA GLU A 17 -10.14 -3.59 -6.06
C GLU A 17 -9.12 -2.67 -6.77
N ILE A 18 -8.33 -1.92 -6.01
CA ILE A 18 -7.27 -1.05 -6.53
C ILE A 18 -5.92 -1.56 -6.04
N ASP A 19 -5.11 -2.04 -6.99
CA ASP A 19 -3.78 -2.58 -6.73
C ASP A 19 -2.68 -1.66 -7.26
N VAL A 20 -1.54 -1.63 -6.56
CA VAL A 20 -0.32 -0.94 -7.01
C VAL A 20 0.60 -1.95 -7.67
N GLU A 21 0.66 -1.96 -9.00
CA GLU A 21 1.51 -2.89 -9.78
C GLU A 21 3.00 -2.56 -9.69
N GLU A 22 3.36 -1.28 -9.86
CA GLU A 22 4.74 -0.79 -9.86
C GLU A 22 4.82 0.52 -9.05
N GLY A 23 5.81 0.64 -8.17
CA GLY A 23 5.97 1.83 -7.33
C GLY A 23 6.90 1.65 -6.15
N ALA A 24 6.74 2.49 -5.11
CA ALA A 24 7.47 2.34 -3.85
C ALA A 24 6.64 2.86 -2.66
N LEU A 25 6.73 2.17 -1.53
CA LEU A 25 6.29 2.68 -0.23
C LEU A 25 7.44 3.48 0.39
N VAL A 26 7.20 4.72 0.79
CA VAL A 26 8.25 5.58 1.35
C VAL A 26 7.98 5.83 2.82
N CYS A 27 8.96 5.52 3.68
CA CYS A 27 8.89 5.86 5.09
C CYS A 27 8.92 7.38 5.27
N PRO A 28 7.91 8.00 5.92
CA PRO A 28 7.87 9.46 6.07
C PRO A 28 8.96 10.01 7.00
N GLU A 29 9.49 9.19 7.91
CA GLU A 29 10.49 9.60 8.90
C GLU A 29 11.92 9.53 8.35
N THR A 30 12.24 8.47 7.60
CA THR A 30 13.62 8.21 7.11
C THR A 30 13.79 8.48 5.62
N GLY A 31 12.69 8.62 4.88
CA GLY A 31 12.71 8.69 3.41
C GLY A 31 13.05 7.38 2.72
N ARG A 32 13.22 6.28 3.46
CA ARG A 32 13.54 4.96 2.89
C ARG A 32 12.41 4.46 2.01
N GLY A 33 12.71 4.17 0.75
CA GLY A 33 11.79 3.57 -0.21
C GLY A 33 11.87 2.04 -0.23
N PHE A 34 10.71 1.40 -0.24
CA PHE A 34 10.49 -0.05 -0.37
C PHE A 34 9.81 -0.31 -1.72
N PRO A 35 10.49 -0.94 -2.69
CA PRO A 35 9.96 -1.07 -4.04
C PRO A 35 8.79 -2.07 -4.09
N VAL A 36 7.79 -1.75 -4.92
CA VAL A 36 6.70 -2.63 -5.31
C VAL A 36 6.93 -3.00 -6.78
N ASN A 37 7.12 -4.29 -7.06
CA ASN A 37 7.26 -4.79 -8.42
C ASN A 37 6.25 -5.92 -8.63
N LYS A 38 5.53 -5.91 -9.75
CA LYS A 38 4.47 -6.91 -10.06
C LYS A 38 3.46 -7.08 -8.92
N GLY A 39 3.06 -5.99 -8.28
CA GLY A 39 2.13 -5.99 -7.15
C GLY A 39 2.71 -6.48 -5.83
N ILE A 40 4.00 -6.83 -5.75
CA ILE A 40 4.62 -7.39 -4.54
C ILE A 40 5.55 -6.36 -3.89
N PRO A 41 5.23 -5.84 -2.69
CA PRO A 41 6.12 -4.97 -1.94
C PRO A 41 7.30 -5.75 -1.35
N ASN A 42 8.52 -5.24 -1.52
CA ASN A 42 9.71 -5.76 -0.86
C ASN A 42 10.06 -4.92 0.39
N MET A 43 9.84 -5.52 1.57
CA MET A 43 10.08 -4.90 2.87
C MET A 43 11.34 -5.42 3.58
N LEU A 44 12.26 -6.07 2.84
CA LEU A 44 13.53 -6.53 3.41
C LEU A 44 14.42 -5.33 3.77
N LEU A 45 15.04 -5.42 4.94
CA LEU A 45 15.99 -4.44 5.45
C LEU A 45 17.42 -4.97 5.31
N HIS A 46 18.37 -4.07 5.11
CA HIS A 46 19.80 -4.38 5.27
C HIS A 46 20.18 -4.39 6.76
N GLU A 47 21.32 -4.99 7.09
CA GLU A 47 21.79 -5.13 8.48
C GLU A 47 22.04 -3.78 9.16
N ASP A 48 22.39 -2.75 8.39
CA ASP A 48 22.60 -1.37 8.82
C ASP A 48 21.30 -0.55 8.91
N GLU A 49 20.15 -1.12 8.52
CA GLU A 49 18.83 -0.49 8.55
C GLU A 49 17.93 -0.97 9.70
N VAL A 50 18.47 -1.79 10.63
CA VAL A 50 17.77 -2.33 11.82
C VAL A 50 17.91 -1.42 13.03
#